data_AF-A0A5J5K8W7-F1
#
_entry.id   AF-A0A5J5K8W7-F1
#
_cell.length_a   1.000
_cell.length_b   1.000
_cell.length_c   1.000
_cell.angle_alpha   90.00
_cell.angle_beta   90.00
_cell.angle_gamma   90.00
#
_symmetry.space_group_name_H-M   'P 1'
#
loop_
_entity.id
_entity.type
_entity.pdbx_description
1 polymer ?
#
loop_
_entity_poly.entity_id
_entity_poly.type
_entity_poly.pdbx_seq_one_letter_code
_entity_poly.pdbx_strand_id
1 'polypeptide(L)'
;MRQRIAVAINQRALMPVWLTTALGHPPAAQTDQWMNLTAEVLCFRISYNITDLVVALGNPPAPAQRARHAWYRELSHLIGKLESAT
;
A
#
# COMPACT_ATOMS: atom_id res chain seq x y z
N MET A 1 -3.89 -10.92 -12.13
CA MET A 1 -3.36 -10.58 -10.79
C MET A 1 -4.30 -9.66 -10.00
N ARG A 2 -4.77 -8.55 -10.60
CA ARG A 2 -5.77 -7.62 -10.03
C ARG A 2 -7.02 -8.31 -9.45
N GLN A 3 -7.56 -9.30 -10.16
CA GLN A 3 -8.76 -10.04 -9.76
C GLN A 3 -8.54 -10.96 -8.54
N ARG A 4 -7.33 -11.50 -8.36
CA ARG A 4 -6.97 -12.31 -7.19
C ARG A 4 -6.84 -11.46 -5.92
N ILE A 5 -6.27 -10.26 -6.07
CA ILE A 5 -6.19 -9.25 -4.99
C ILE A 5 -7.61 -8.81 -4.60
N ALA A 6 -8.47 -8.51 -5.58
CA ALA A 6 -9.86 -8.15 -5.33
C ALA A 6 -10.62 -9.27 -4.57
N VAL A 7 -10.43 -10.54 -4.94
CA VAL A 7 -11.06 -11.68 -4.23
C VAL A 7 -10.55 -11.79 -2.78
N ALA A 8 -9.24 -11.63 -2.55
CA ALA A 8 -8.66 -11.69 -1.20
C ALA A 8 -9.14 -10.55 -0.28
N ILE A 9 -9.28 -9.34 -0.84
CA ILE A 9 -9.86 -8.18 -0.13
C ILE A 9 -11.35 -8.40 0.16
N ASN A 10 -12.10 -8.93 -0.83
CA ASN A 10 -13.56 -9.08 -0.75
C ASN A 10 -14.00 -10.25 0.17
N GLN A 11 -13.12 -11.24 0.40
CA GLN A 11 -13.41 -12.39 1.27
C GLN A 11 -13.38 -12.08 2.78
N ARG A 12 -13.22 -10.81 3.21
CA ARG A 12 -13.12 -10.44 4.64
C ARG A 12 -12.10 -11.29 5.43
N ALA A 13 -11.10 -11.84 4.75
CA ALA A 13 -9.94 -12.41 5.42
C ALA A 13 -9.08 -11.23 5.89
N LEU A 14 -9.49 -10.63 7.01
CA LEU A 14 -8.81 -9.59 7.79
C LEU A 14 -7.91 -8.70 6.93
N MET A 15 -8.43 -7.55 6.47
CA MET A 15 -7.57 -6.51 5.90
C MET A 15 -6.31 -6.40 6.78
N PRO A 16 -5.11 -6.62 6.22
CA PRO A 16 -3.90 -6.58 7.01
C PRO A 16 -3.85 -5.25 7.77
N VAL A 17 -3.43 -5.27 9.04
CA VAL A 17 -3.47 -4.08 9.91
C VAL A 17 -2.81 -2.88 9.21
N TRP A 18 -1.67 -3.08 8.56
CA TRP A 18 -0.98 -2.05 7.79
C TRP A 18 -1.85 -1.34 6.73
N LEU A 19 -2.80 -2.06 6.11
CA LEU A 19 -3.65 -1.50 5.05
C LEU A 19 -4.62 -0.49 5.64
N THR A 20 -5.28 -0.87 6.74
CA THR A 20 -6.20 0.03 7.45
C THR A 20 -5.49 1.16 8.18
N THR A 21 -4.28 0.93 8.70
CA THR A 21 -3.53 1.98 9.42
C THR A 21 -2.86 2.98 8.50
N ALA A 22 -2.43 2.57 7.29
CA ALA A 22 -1.71 3.45 6.38
C ALA A 22 -2.57 4.03 5.25
N LEU A 23 -3.57 3.31 4.75
CA LEU A 23 -4.44 3.80 3.67
C LEU A 23 -5.88 4.08 4.14
N GLY A 24 -6.22 3.74 5.38
CA GLY A 24 -7.58 3.88 5.89
C GLY A 24 -8.58 2.98 5.18
N HIS A 25 -9.87 3.30 5.36
CA HIS A 25 -10.96 2.63 4.66
C HIS A 25 -11.14 3.25 3.26
N PRO A 26 -11.62 2.46 2.27
CA PRO A 26 -11.84 2.97 0.92
C PRO A 26 -12.84 4.15 0.92
N PRO A 27 -12.44 5.34 0.44
CA PRO A 27 -13.33 6.49 0.34
C PRO A 27 -14.34 6.32 -0.80
N ALA A 28 -15.60 6.74 -0.58
CA ALA A 28 -16.69 6.58 -1.55
C ALA A 28 -16.42 7.27 -2.89
N ALA A 29 -15.77 8.44 -2.89
CA ALA A 29 -15.50 9.22 -4.10
C ALA A 29 -14.19 8.83 -4.82
N GLN A 30 -13.30 8.08 -4.15
CA GLN A 30 -11.93 7.81 -4.65
C GLN A 30 -11.55 6.33 -4.53
N THR A 31 -12.54 5.43 -4.55
CA THR A 31 -12.33 3.98 -4.37
C THR A 31 -11.34 3.40 -5.39
N ASP A 32 -11.38 3.84 -6.65
CA ASP A 32 -10.46 3.35 -7.68
C ASP A 32 -9.01 3.77 -7.42
N GLN A 33 -8.78 5.02 -6.99
CA GLN A 33 -7.44 5.50 -6.64
C GLN A 33 -6.90 4.77 -5.40
N TRP A 34 -7.75 4.60 -4.39
CA TRP A 34 -7.42 3.83 -3.19
C TRP A 34 -7.05 2.39 -3.54
N MET A 35 -7.81 1.74 -4.43
CA MET A 35 -7.57 0.35 -4.85
C MET A 35 -6.27 0.22 -5.66
N ASN A 36 -6.00 1.17 -6.57
CA ASN A 36 -4.76 1.20 -7.34
C ASN A 36 -3.55 1.39 -6.41
N LEU A 37 -3.60 2.34 -5.48
CA LEU A 37 -2.52 2.56 -4.51
C LEU A 37 -2.31 1.32 -3.63
N THR A 38 -3.40 0.69 -3.17
CA THR A 38 -3.33 -0.57 -2.42
C THR A 38 -2.61 -1.66 -3.20
N ALA A 39 -2.93 -1.82 -4.48
CA ALA A 39 -2.28 -2.80 -5.35
C ALA A 39 -0.78 -2.50 -5.55
N GLU A 40 -0.40 -1.23 -5.70
CA GLU A 40 1.00 -0.83 -5.81
C GLU A 40 1.78 -1.08 -4.52
N VAL A 41 1.21 -0.77 -3.36
CA VAL A 41 1.82 -1.06 -2.05
C VAL A 41 1.99 -2.57 -1.87
N LEU A 42 1.00 -3.38 -2.23
CA LEU A 42 1.13 -4.84 -2.23
C LEU A 42 2.25 -5.34 -3.14
N CYS A 43 2.36 -4.77 -4.34
CA CYS A 43 3.43 -5.11 -5.29
C CYS A 43 4.81 -4.78 -4.70
N PHE A 44 4.97 -3.61 -4.08
CA PHE A 44 6.19 -3.20 -3.40
C PHE A 44 6.55 -4.15 -2.26
N ARG A 45 5.57 -4.48 -1.41
CA ARG A 45 5.77 -5.41 -0.29
C ARG A 45 6.20 -6.80 -0.75
N ILE A 46 5.60 -7.33 -1.82
CA ILE A 46 5.99 -8.61 -2.41
C ILE A 46 7.41 -8.53 -2.98
N SER A 47 7.72 -7.47 -3.73
CA SER A 47 9.03 -7.28 -4.39
C SER A 47 10.20 -7.19 -3.42
N TYR A 48 9.95 -6.65 -2.21
CA TYR A 48 10.98 -6.46 -1.18
C TYR A 48 10.76 -7.30 0.08
N ASN A 49 9.91 -8.33 -0.01
CA ASN A 49 9.60 -9.27 1.07
C ASN A 49 9.26 -8.59 2.41
N ILE A 50 8.38 -7.60 2.38
CA ILE A 50 7.99 -6.82 3.55
C ILE A 50 6.89 -7.56 4.31
N THR A 51 7.26 -8.05 5.48
CA THR A 51 6.39 -8.83 6.37
C THR A 51 5.86 -8.02 7.56
N ASP A 52 6.23 -6.73 7.67
CA ASP A 52 5.80 -5.87 8.77
C ASP A 52 4.27 -5.75 8.80
N LEU A 53 3.67 -6.03 9.96
CA LEU A 53 2.22 -6.11 10.12
C LEU A 53 1.54 -4.73 10.18
N VAL A 54 2.28 -3.67 10.52
CA VAL A 54 1.73 -2.33 10.80
C VAL A 54 2.26 -1.30 9.81
N VAL A 55 3.54 -1.36 9.45
CA VAL A 55 4.16 -0.40 8.54
C VAL A 55 3.98 -0.86 7.10
N ALA A 56 3.19 -0.11 6.32
CA ALA A 56 2.83 -0.48 4.95
C ALA A 56 4.04 -0.70 4.04
N LEU A 57 5.02 0.22 4.08
CA LEU A 57 6.22 0.17 3.25
C LEU A 57 7.45 -0.38 3.99
N GLY A 58 7.29 -0.88 5.21
CA GLY A 58 8.37 -1.30 6.10
C GLY A 58 9.37 -0.17 6.39
N ASN A 59 10.59 -0.56 6.79
CA ASN A 59 11.65 0.41 7.06
C ASN A 59 12.12 1.12 5.77
N PRO A 60 12.47 2.42 5.86
CA PRO A 60 13.05 3.16 4.74
C PRO A 60 14.30 2.45 4.18
N PRO A 61 14.39 2.27 2.85
CA PRO A 61 15.55 1.66 2.22
C PRO A 61 16.77 2.58 2.26
N ALA A 62 17.97 1.98 2.31
CA ALA A 62 19.21 2.73 2.27
C ALA A 62 19.36 3.50 0.94
N PRO A 63 20.00 4.69 0.92
CA PRO A 63 20.18 5.48 -0.31
C PRO A 63 20.90 4.73 -1.44
N ALA A 64 21.74 3.75 -1.11
CA ALA A 64 22.42 2.89 -2.07
C ALA A 64 21.44 2.02 -2.89
N GLN A 65 20.26 1.70 -2.34
CA GLN A 65 19.22 0.90 -2.99
C GLN A 65 18.33 1.79 -3.87
N ARG A 66 18.92 2.46 -4.88
CA ARG A 66 18.29 3.56 -5.63
C ARG A 66 16.87 3.26 -6.13
N ALA A 67 16.64 2.09 -6.73
CA ALA A 67 15.32 1.71 -7.25
C ALA A 67 14.26 1.55 -6.14
N ARG A 68 14.60 0.81 -5.07
CA ARG A 68 13.72 0.65 -3.90
C ARG A 68 13.45 2.00 -3.22
N HIS A 69 14.47 2.84 -3.11
CA HIS A 69 14.37 4.16 -2.49
C HIS A 69 13.50 5.12 -3.30
N ALA A 70 13.63 5.14 -4.62
CA ALA A 70 12.75 5.93 -5.48
C ALA A 70 11.28 5.52 -5.34
N TRP A 71 11.00 4.21 -5.42
CA TRP A 71 9.64 3.69 -5.31
C TRP A 71 9.04 3.88 -3.92
N TYR A 72 9.85 3.70 -2.86
CA TYR A 72 9.45 3.98 -1.48
C TYR A 72 8.98 5.44 -1.31
N ARG A 73 9.73 6.40 -1.85
CA ARG A 73 9.39 7.82 -1.74
C ARG A 73 8.11 8.16 -2.50
N GLU A 74 7.93 7.61 -3.69
CA GLU A 74 6.71 7.81 -4.47
C GLU A 74 5.48 7.30 -3.72
N LEU A 75 5.52 6.05 -3.24
CA LEU A 75 4.40 5.48 -2.49
C LEU A 75 4.14 6.23 -1.18
N SER A 76 5.18 6.66 -0.48
CA SER A 76 5.02 7.49 0.74
C SER A 76 4.31 8.80 0.43
N HIS A 77 4.63 9.44 -0.70
CA HIS A 77 3.98 10.67 -1.12
C HIS A 77 2.51 10.45 -1.49
N LEU A 78 2.21 9.39 -2.26
CA LEU A 78 0.84 9.06 -2.66
C LEU A 78 -0.05 8.68 -1.48
N ILE A 79 0.49 7.96 -0.50
CA ILE A 79 -0.22 7.63 0.74
C ILE A 79 -0.59 8.92 1.48
N GLY A 80 0.37 9.83 1.72
CA GLY A 80 0.08 11.08 2.42
C GLY A 80 -0.92 11.98 1.67
N LYS A 81 -0.91 11.95 0.33
CA LYS A 81 -1.89 12.67 -0.48
C LYS A 81 -3.31 12.11 -0.32
N LEU A 82 -3.44 10.78 -0.23
CA LEU A 82 -4.72 10.11 -0.03
C LEU A 82 -5.30 10.39 1.37
N GLU A 83 -4.45 10.35 2.40
CA GLU A 83 -4.84 10.72 3.77
C GLU A 83 -5.34 12.17 3.86
N SER A 84 -4.72 13.08 3.11
CA SER A 84 -5.11 14.50 3.09
C SER A 84 -6.40 14.78 2.31
N ALA A 85 -6.91 13.80 1.54
CA ALA A 85 -8.08 13.92 0.70
C ALA A 85 -9.34 13.26 1.30
N THR A 86 -9.24 12.74 2.52
CA THR A 86 -10.30 12.03 3.26
C THR A 86 -10.74 12.85 4.46
#